data_AF-A0A7D9DI08-F1
#
_entry.id   AF-A0A7D9DI08-F1
#
_cell.length_a   1.000
_cell.length_b   1.000
_cell.length_c   1.000
_cell.angle_alpha   90.00
_cell.angle_beta   90.00
_cell.angle_gamma   90.00
#
_symmetry.space_group_name_H-M   'P 1'
#
loop_
_entity.id
_entity.type
_entity.pdbx_description
1 polymer ?
#
loop_
_entity_poly.entity_id
_entity_poly.type
_entity_poly.pdbx_seq_one_letter_code
_entity_poly.pdbx_strand_id
1 'polypeptide(L)'
;MFAQGKSVPNPIESWLQALGGAINTQPEFLMVGALTVVSCLLGTQTDFEVCERHKECCNLFTLCLCEPGTGKMQAYKVAVESPLKNIEPPIIIHDYTTKGLLDHLQSLNGRALLCHPEMLSFYETLLKQQSEGNGEMQTSTKLELLV
;
A
#
# COMPACT_ATOMS: atom_id res chain seq x y z
N MET A 1 -0.15 19.37 8.62
CA MET A 1 -0.97 20.59 8.44
C MET A 1 -1.62 20.52 7.06
N PHE A 2 -2.85 20.00 6.99
CA PHE A 2 -3.58 19.87 5.73
C PHE A 2 -3.96 21.26 5.20
N ALA A 3 -3.80 21.48 3.89
CA ALA A 3 -4.11 22.75 3.24
C ALA A 3 -5.59 23.13 3.42
N GLN A 4 -5.87 24.44 3.51
CA GLN A 4 -7.20 25.02 3.67
C GLN A 4 -8.12 24.64 2.49
N GLY A 5 -8.87 23.56 2.67
CA GLY A 5 -9.91 23.08 1.78
C GLY A 5 -10.31 21.70 2.30
N LYS A 6 -11.36 21.65 3.15
CA LYS A 6 -11.75 20.46 3.93
C LYS A 6 -11.80 19.20 3.05
N SER A 7 -10.74 18.40 3.09
CA SER A 7 -10.59 17.20 2.26
C SER A 7 -11.03 15.91 2.99
N VAL A 8 -11.37 15.99 4.27
CA VAL A 8 -11.83 14.85 5.07
C VAL A 8 -13.08 15.28 5.87
N PRO A 9 -14.19 14.52 5.84
CA PRO A 9 -15.34 14.79 6.68
C PRO A 9 -14.94 14.88 8.17
N ASN A 10 -15.42 15.91 8.89
CA ASN A 10 -15.09 16.13 10.31
C ASN A 10 -15.17 14.86 11.20
N PRO A 11 -16.16 13.95 11.04
CA PRO A 11 -16.20 12.73 11.85
C PRO A 11 -15.01 11.80 11.59
N ILE A 12 -14.55 11.70 10.34
CA ILE A 12 -13.41 10.85 9.96
C ILE A 12 -12.12 11.46 10.50
N GLU A 13 -11.95 12.77 10.37
CA GLU A 13 -10.79 13.47 10.94
C GLU A 13 -10.71 13.27 12.47
N SER A 14 -11.83 13.43 13.17
CA SER A 14 -11.89 13.23 14.62
C SER A 14 -11.55 11.80 15.02
N TRP A 15 -12.06 10.81 14.26
CA TRP A 15 -11.76 9.40 14.48
C TRP A 15 -10.27 9.09 14.25
N LEU A 16 -9.68 9.61 13.16
CA LEU A 16 -8.25 9.42 12.85
C LEU A 16 -7.36 10.05 13.91
N GLN A 17 -7.71 11.24 14.42
CA GLN A 17 -6.97 11.89 15.51
C GLN A 17 -7.01 11.06 16.80
N ALA A 18 -8.19 10.57 17.19
CA ALA A 18 -8.36 9.74 18.38
C ALA A 18 -7.59 8.41 18.26
N LEU A 19 -7.72 7.73 17.12
CA LEU A 19 -7.01 6.48 16.86
C LEU A 19 -5.49 6.70 16.82
N GLY A 20 -5.04 7.76 16.15
CA GLY A 20 -3.64 8.16 16.08
C GLY A 20 -3.01 8.32 17.46
N GLY A 21 -3.67 9.09 18.33
CA GLY A 21 -3.26 9.27 19.72
C GLY A 21 -3.21 7.95 20.52
N ALA A 22 -4.20 7.07 20.33
CA ALA A 22 -4.29 5.82 21.08
C ALA A 22 -3.17 4.82 20.77
N ILE A 23 -2.67 4.80 19.53
CA ILE A 23 -1.63 3.85 19.10
C ILE A 23 -0.27 4.53 18.87
N ASN A 24 -0.12 5.77 19.31
CA ASN A 24 1.09 6.58 19.15
C ASN A 24 1.56 6.66 17.68
N THR A 25 0.66 7.10 16.81
CA THR A 25 0.94 7.34 15.38
C THR A 25 0.31 8.65 14.90
N GLN A 26 0.67 9.07 13.70
CA GLN A 26 0.10 10.26 13.06
C GLN A 26 -1.18 9.89 12.26
N PRO A 27 -2.24 10.71 12.32
CA PRO A 27 -3.48 10.51 11.54
C PRO A 27 -3.23 10.32 10.04
N GLU A 28 -2.21 11.01 9.51
CA GLU A 28 -1.76 10.92 8.12
C GLU A 28 -1.37 9.48 7.73
N PHE A 29 -0.66 8.77 8.60
CA PHE A 29 -0.22 7.40 8.31
C PHE A 29 -1.39 6.41 8.30
N LEU A 30 -2.37 6.63 9.19
CA LEU A 30 -3.60 5.85 9.23
C LEU A 30 -4.43 6.07 7.95
N MET A 31 -4.59 7.33 7.54
CA MET A 31 -5.33 7.66 6.32
C MET A 31 -4.69 7.03 5.09
N VAL A 32 -3.37 7.15 4.97
CA VAL A 32 -2.60 6.57 3.87
C VAL A 32 -2.74 5.05 3.81
N GLY A 33 -2.62 4.35 4.95
CA GLY A 33 -2.82 2.92 5.02
C GLY A 33 -4.25 2.51 4.65
N ALA A 34 -5.25 3.22 5.18
CA ALA A 34 -6.66 2.95 4.90
C ALA A 34 -7.01 3.15 3.42
N LEU A 35 -6.55 4.22 2.78
CA LEU A 35 -6.75 4.46 1.35
C LEU A 35 -6.12 3.35 0.50
N THR A 36 -4.92 2.91 0.88
CA THR A 36 -4.22 1.81 0.19
C THR A 36 -5.01 0.50 0.28
N VAL A 37 -5.55 0.18 1.47
CA VAL A 37 -6.42 -1.01 1.65
C VAL A 37 -7.71 -0.88 0.86
N VAL A 38 -8.40 0.25 0.94
CA VAL A 38 -9.64 0.48 0.19
C VAL A 38 -9.38 0.32 -1.29
N SER A 39 -8.28 0.87 -1.81
CA SER A 39 -7.95 0.74 -3.22
C SER A 39 -7.72 -0.71 -3.63
N CYS A 40 -6.96 -1.46 -2.83
CA CYS A 40 -6.74 -2.87 -3.07
C CYS A 40 -8.05 -3.69 -3.06
N LEU A 41 -8.97 -3.38 -2.14
CA LEU A 41 -10.25 -4.09 -2.01
C LEU A 41 -11.20 -3.80 -3.18
N LEU A 42 -11.21 -2.56 -3.69
CA LEU A 42 -11.99 -2.16 -4.86
C LEU A 42 -11.49 -2.84 -6.14
N GLY A 43 -10.19 -3.12 -6.22
CA GLY A 43 -9.56 -3.87 -7.31
C GLY A 43 -9.76 -3.23 -8.69
N THR A 44 -9.61 -4.04 -9.74
CA THR A 44 -9.74 -3.60 -11.14
C THR A 44 -11.19 -3.49 -11.63
N GLN A 45 -12.15 -3.80 -10.77
CA GLN A 45 -13.58 -3.74 -11.11
C GLN A 45 -14.20 -2.36 -10.86
N THR A 46 -13.46 -1.48 -10.19
CA THR A 46 -13.91 -0.12 -9.88
C THR A 46 -13.04 0.87 -10.65
N ASP A 47 -13.68 1.54 -11.60
CA ASP A 47 -13.11 2.68 -12.30
C ASP A 47 -13.54 3.97 -11.59
N PHE A 48 -12.57 4.81 -11.23
CA PHE A 48 -12.84 6.15 -10.77
C PHE A 48 -12.91 7.11 -11.94
N GLU A 49 -13.97 7.91 -11.96
CA GLU A 49 -14.05 9.06 -12.85
C GLU A 49 -13.15 10.17 -12.29
N VAL A 50 -12.00 10.37 -12.93
CA VAL A 50 -11.04 11.42 -12.57
C VAL A 50 -11.49 12.76 -13.16
N CYS A 51 -12.04 12.70 -14.38
CA CYS A 51 -12.77 13.80 -15.02
C CYS A 51 -13.82 13.23 -16.00
N GLU A 52 -14.70 14.08 -16.52
CA GLU A 52 -15.84 13.67 -17.39
C GLU A 52 -15.46 12.74 -18.57
N ARG A 53 -14.19 12.72 -18.98
CA ARG A 53 -13.69 11.95 -20.12
C ARG A 53 -12.66 10.88 -19.76
N HIS A 54 -12.23 10.82 -18.51
CA HIS A 54 -11.13 9.94 -18.09
C HIS A 54 -11.51 9.12 -16.86
N LYS A 55 -11.35 7.81 -17.02
CA LYS A 55 -11.56 6.83 -15.95
C LYS A 55 -10.26 6.09 -15.70
N GLU A 56 -9.93 5.89 -14.43
CA GLU A 56 -8.75 5.13 -14.02
C GLU A 56 -9.14 4.00 -13.07
N CYS A 57 -8.47 2.87 -13.22
CA CYS A 57 -8.55 1.79 -12.25
C CYS A 57 -8.07 2.27 -10.88
N CYS A 58 -8.67 1.71 -9.84
CA CYS A 58 -8.30 1.99 -8.46
C CYS A 58 -6.96 1.34 -8.05
N ASN A 59 -5.85 1.81 -8.61
CA ASN A 59 -4.51 1.35 -8.28
C ASN A 59 -3.71 2.48 -7.60
N LEU A 60 -3.53 2.38 -6.27
CA LEU A 60 -2.73 3.31 -5.51
C LEU A 60 -1.31 2.80 -5.30
N PHE A 61 -0.33 3.62 -5.66
CA PHE A 61 1.06 3.46 -5.22
C PHE A 61 1.32 4.45 -4.10
N THR A 62 1.71 3.95 -2.94
CA THR A 62 1.95 4.77 -1.76
C THR A 62 3.35 4.52 -1.21
N LEU A 63 4.10 5.61 -1.02
CA LEU A 63 5.37 5.62 -0.31
C LEU A 63 5.30 6.58 0.88
N CYS A 64 5.65 6.10 2.07
CA CYS A 64 5.72 6.92 3.28
C CYS A 64 7.18 7.06 3.73
N LEU A 65 7.74 8.26 3.57
CA LEU A 65 9.10 8.59 4.03
C LEU A 65 9.01 9.45 5.29
N CYS A 66 9.52 8.92 6.39
CA CYS A 66 9.55 9.62 7.67
C CYS A 66 10.69 9.14 8.55
N GLU A 67 11.05 9.96 9.53
CA GLU A 67 12.07 9.62 10.52
C GLU A 67 11.68 8.36 11.31
N PRO A 68 12.67 7.58 11.78
CA PRO A 68 12.43 6.48 12.72
C PRO A 68 11.65 6.95 13.97
N GLY A 69 10.80 6.09 14.52
CA GLY A 69 10.04 6.39 15.74
C GLY A 69 8.76 7.23 15.56
N THR A 70 8.43 7.64 14.34
CA THR A 70 7.22 8.45 14.04
C THR A 70 5.88 7.69 14.08
N GLY A 71 5.89 6.37 14.31
CA GLY A 71 4.67 5.57 14.42
C GLY A 71 4.20 4.91 13.12
N LYS A 72 5.01 4.92 12.04
CA LYS A 72 4.65 4.32 10.73
C LYS A 72 4.28 2.83 10.81
N MET A 73 4.99 2.07 11.63
CA MET A 73 4.78 0.62 11.77
C MET A 73 3.46 0.32 12.50
N GLN A 74 3.12 1.13 13.51
CA GLN A 74 1.87 1.03 14.25
C GLN A 74 0.68 1.31 13.32
N ALA A 75 0.78 2.35 12.48
CA ALA A 75 -0.22 2.63 11.45
C ALA A 75 -0.33 1.48 10.44
N TYR A 76 0.78 0.92 9.94
CA TYR A 76 0.76 -0.25 9.06
C TYR A 76 0.00 -1.43 9.68
N LYS A 77 0.32 -1.80 10.93
CA LYS A 77 -0.34 -2.92 11.61
C LYS A 77 -1.85 -2.74 11.73
N VAL A 78 -2.30 -1.53 12.07
CA VAL A 78 -3.72 -1.24 12.34
C VAL A 78 -4.50 -0.96 11.06
N ALA A 79 -3.95 -0.18 10.13
CA ALA A 79 -4.66 0.28 8.94
C ALA A 79 -4.48 -0.64 7.72
N VAL A 80 -3.45 -1.50 7.70
CA VAL A 80 -3.11 -2.36 6.56
C VAL A 80 -3.16 -3.84 6.90
N GLU A 81 -2.34 -4.28 7.86
CA GLU A 81 -2.20 -5.70 8.18
C GLU A 81 -3.48 -6.26 8.81
N SER A 82 -3.97 -5.63 9.88
CA SER A 82 -5.13 -6.12 10.64
C SER A 82 -6.41 -6.25 9.79
N PRO A 83 -6.77 -5.29 8.90
CA PRO A 83 -7.98 -5.42 8.08
C PRO A 83 -7.90 -6.53 7.03
N LEU A 84 -6.70 -6.86 6.55
CA LEU A 84 -6.51 -7.81 5.46
C LEU A 84 -6.12 -9.22 5.95
N LYS A 85 -5.72 -9.37 7.22
CA LYS A 85 -5.18 -10.62 7.80
C LYS A 85 -6.07 -11.85 7.60
N ASN A 86 -7.39 -11.67 7.60
CA ASN A 86 -8.36 -12.77 7.54
C ASN A 86 -9.04 -12.91 6.17
N ILE A 87 -8.55 -12.23 5.13
CA ILE A 87 -9.11 -12.35 3.78
C ILE A 87 -8.50 -13.58 3.10
N GLU A 88 -9.37 -14.44 2.59
CA GLU A 88 -8.96 -15.61 1.81
C GLU A 88 -9.42 -15.49 0.34
N PRO A 89 -8.54 -15.75 -0.64
CA PRO A 89 -7.10 -15.96 -0.48
C PRO A 89 -6.35 -14.67 -0.04
N PRO A 90 -5.16 -14.78 0.57
CA PRO A 90 -4.47 -13.66 1.19
C PRO A 90 -4.15 -12.57 0.16
N ILE A 91 -4.52 -11.33 0.47
CA ILE A 91 -4.32 -10.18 -0.44
C ILE A 91 -2.94 -9.53 -0.24
N ILE A 92 -2.41 -9.53 0.98
CA ILE A 92 -1.07 -8.98 1.26
C ILE A 92 -0.04 -9.99 0.76
N ILE A 93 0.86 -9.51 -0.11
CA ILE A 93 1.95 -10.32 -0.64
C ILE A 93 3.27 -9.74 -0.18
N HIS A 94 4.06 -10.57 0.49
CA HIS A 94 5.40 -10.22 0.96
C HIS A 94 6.50 -10.79 0.06
N ASP A 95 6.32 -12.00 -0.48
CA ASP A 95 7.29 -12.67 -1.34
C ASP A 95 6.58 -13.47 -2.44
N TYR A 96 7.07 -13.37 -3.67
CA TYR A 96 6.52 -14.09 -4.82
C TYR A 96 7.52 -14.16 -5.99
N THR A 97 7.39 -15.19 -6.82
CA THR A 97 8.00 -15.21 -8.16
C THR A 97 7.12 -14.45 -9.15
N THR A 98 7.67 -13.98 -10.27
CA THR A 98 6.89 -13.26 -11.30
C THR A 98 5.67 -14.05 -11.75
N LYS A 99 5.85 -15.35 -11.98
CA LYS A 99 4.77 -16.28 -12.35
C LYS A 99 3.76 -16.42 -11.21
N GLY A 100 4.23 -16.59 -9.97
CA GLY A 100 3.36 -16.69 -8.80
C GLY A 100 2.50 -15.45 -8.58
N LEU A 101 3.04 -14.25 -8.77
CA LEU A 101 2.25 -13.02 -8.70
C LEU A 101 1.23 -12.92 -9.82
N LEU A 102 1.60 -13.28 -11.05
CA LEU A 102 0.67 -13.24 -12.18
C LEU A 102 -0.51 -14.19 -11.94
N ASP A 103 -0.23 -15.43 -11.55
CA ASP A 103 -1.24 -16.44 -11.24
C ASP A 103 -2.14 -15.96 -10.07
N HIS A 104 -1.54 -15.33 -9.06
CA HIS A 104 -2.25 -14.75 -7.92
C HIS A 104 -3.19 -13.62 -8.34
N LEU A 105 -2.68 -12.62 -9.09
CA LEU A 105 -3.48 -11.51 -9.59
C LEU A 105 -4.64 -12.00 -10.47
N GLN A 106 -4.43 -13.01 -11.31
CA GLN A 106 -5.50 -13.62 -12.09
C GLN A 106 -6.56 -14.28 -11.19
N SER A 107 -6.16 -14.99 -10.14
CA SER A 107 -7.08 -15.64 -9.20
C SER A 107 -7.94 -14.66 -8.38
N LEU A 108 -7.43 -13.45 -8.15
CA LEU A 108 -8.04 -12.45 -7.26
C LEU A 108 -8.67 -11.26 -7.97
N ASN A 109 -8.85 -11.33 -9.29
CA ASN A 109 -9.36 -10.22 -10.11
C ASN A 109 -8.49 -8.95 -9.96
N GLY A 110 -7.17 -9.12 -10.02
CA GLY A 110 -6.20 -8.04 -9.92
C GLY A 110 -6.01 -7.44 -8.53
N ARG A 111 -6.65 -8.01 -7.49
CA ARG A 111 -6.47 -7.55 -6.11
C ARG A 111 -5.20 -8.17 -5.53
N ALA A 112 -4.25 -7.31 -5.22
CA ALA A 112 -3.05 -7.65 -4.46
C ALA A 112 -2.55 -6.39 -3.75
N LEU A 113 -1.99 -6.56 -2.55
CA LEU A 113 -1.29 -5.50 -1.86
C LEU A 113 0.16 -5.90 -1.66
N LEU A 114 1.03 -5.25 -2.42
CA LEU A 114 2.47 -5.34 -2.27
C LEU A 114 2.90 -4.36 -1.18
N CYS A 115 3.24 -4.86 0.01
CA CYS A 115 3.60 -4.00 1.12
C CYS A 115 4.92 -4.42 1.78
N HIS A 116 5.84 -3.47 1.85
CA HIS A 116 7.09 -3.58 2.58
C HIS A 116 7.19 -2.44 3.59
N PRO A 117 7.13 -2.73 4.91
CA PRO A 117 7.12 -1.68 5.93
C PRO A 117 8.48 -1.00 6.10
N GLU A 118 9.55 -1.60 5.58
CA GLU A 118 10.91 -1.05 5.56
C GLU A 118 11.49 -1.11 4.13
N MET A 119 11.44 0.04 3.45
CA MET A 119 11.93 0.13 2.06
C MET A 119 13.44 -0.08 1.93
N LEU A 120 14.22 0.24 2.96
CA LEU A 120 15.68 0.04 2.93
C LEU A 120 16.03 -1.46 2.90
N SER A 121 15.40 -2.27 3.75
CA SER A 121 15.61 -3.73 3.75
C SER A 121 15.09 -4.38 2.46
N PHE A 122 14.00 -3.85 1.90
CA PHE A 122 13.50 -4.28 0.60
C PHE A 122 14.52 -3.96 -0.51
N TYR A 123 15.04 -2.74 -0.55
CA TYR A 123 16.05 -2.34 -1.53
C TYR A 123 17.35 -3.13 -1.39
N GLU A 124 17.82 -3.39 -0.17
CA GLU A 124 18.99 -4.25 0.08
C GLU A 124 18.76 -5.69 -0.39
N THR A 125 17.55 -6.23 -0.21
CA THR A 125 17.17 -7.54 -0.72
C THR A 125 17.20 -7.57 -2.24
N LEU A 126 16.63 -6.56 -2.90
CA LEU A 126 16.68 -6.43 -4.36
C LEU A 126 18.11 -6.36 -4.89
N LEU A 127 18.97 -5.55 -4.26
CA LEU A 127 20.36 -5.41 -4.67
C LEU A 127 21.15 -6.71 -4.53
N LYS A 128 20.95 -7.46 -3.43
CA LYS A 128 21.60 -8.76 -3.22
C LYS A 128 21.17 -9.79 -4.27
N GLN A 129 19.88 -9.87 -4.57
CA GLN A 129 19.36 -10.79 -5.57
C GLN A 129 19.87 -10.49 -7.00
N GLN A 130 20.08 -9.22 -7.34
CA GLN A 130 20.71 -8.81 -8.60
C GLN A 130 22.19 -9.24 -8.68
N SER A 131 22.90 -9.22 -7.55
CA SER A 131 24.31 -9.64 -7.50
C SER A 131 24.52 -11.16 -7.53
N GLU A 132 23.52 -11.94 -7.12
CA GLU A 132 23.60 -13.40 -6.98
C GLU A 132 23.07 -14.20 -8.18
N GLY A 133 22.55 -13.55 -9.22
CA GLY A 133 22.32 -14.18 -10.53
C GLY A 133 21.29 -15.34 -10.57
N ASN A 134 20.35 -15.42 -9.62
CA ASN A 134 19.25 -16.39 -9.68
C ASN A 134 18.06 -15.80 -10.45
N GLY A 135 18.04 -16.10 -11.76
CA GLY A 135 17.16 -15.50 -12.77
C GLY A 135 15.65 -15.80 -12.72
N GLU A 136 15.03 -16.06 -11.57
CA GLU A 136 13.57 -16.34 -11.51
C GLU A 136 12.76 -15.54 -10.48
N MET A 137 13.41 -14.73 -9.64
CA MET A 137 12.72 -13.73 -8.81
C MET A 137 12.94 -12.34 -9.40
N GLN A 138 12.52 -12.15 -10.66
CA GLN A 138 12.37 -10.81 -11.19
C GLN A 138 11.10 -10.22 -10.59
N THR A 139 11.24 -9.42 -9.53
CA THR A 139 10.28 -8.34 -9.29
C THR A 139 10.42 -7.34 -10.43
N SER A 140 10.00 -7.73 -11.63
CA SER A 140 9.91 -6.89 -12.81
C SER A 140 8.71 -5.97 -12.64
N THR A 141 8.80 -5.08 -11.66
CA THR A 141 8.46 -3.71 -11.98
C THR A 141 9.80 -3.05 -12.15
N LYS A 142 10.19 -2.91 -13.41
CA LYS A 142 10.92 -1.73 -13.86
C LYS A 142 10.02 -0.54 -13.48
N LEU A 143 10.01 -0.19 -12.19
CA LEU A 143 9.56 1.11 -11.73
C LEU A 143 10.57 2.02 -12.39
N GLU A 144 10.18 2.54 -13.55
CA GLU A 144 10.78 3.75 -14.06
C GLU A 144 10.64 4.76 -12.92
N LEU A 145 11.71 4.86 -12.13
CA LEU A 145 12.02 5.99 -11.29
C LEU A 145 12.13 7.17 -12.24
N LEU A 146 10.99 7.70 -12.65
CA LEU A 146 10.87 9.09 -13.04
C LEU A 146 11.15 9.89 -11.77
N VAL A 147 12.44 10.18 -11.58
CA VAL A 147 12.91 11.33 -10.81
C VAL A 147 12.41 12.59 -11.51
#